data_AF-A0A2N3BFN9-F1
#
_entry.id   AF-A0A2N3BFN9-F1
#
_cell.length_a   1.000
_cell.length_b   1.000
_cell.length_c   1.000
_cell.angle_alpha   90.00
_cell.angle_beta   90.00
_cell.angle_gamma   90.00
#
_symmetry.space_group_name_H-M   'P 1'
#
loop_
_entity.id
_entity.type
_entity.pdbx_description
1 polymer ?
#
loop_
_entity_poly.entity_id
_entity_poly.type
_entity_poly.pdbx_seq_one_letter_code
_entity_poly.pdbx_strand_id
1 'polypeptide(L)'
;MPRLFVYHVEGLQKAGVERGSEMDLLFRHQERLLLNAIMTPAMYATWIFGLMLVFTPGIVGWTEIWPWAKAAAVIGMTAFHYWLAVQRLALVEGRNRLTGRQYRMANELPTVFMIVIVLAVIVRF
;
A
#
# COMPACT_ATOMS: atom_id res chain seq x y z
N MET A 1 4.73 0.89 5.23
CA MET A 1 3.50 1.25 5.98
C MET A 1 3.10 0.17 6.96
N PRO A 2 3.06 -1.12 6.57
CA PRO A 2 2.67 -2.17 7.50
C PRO A 2 3.64 -2.31 8.68
N ARG A 3 4.94 -2.02 8.52
CA ARG A 3 5.89 -2.01 9.64
C ARG A 3 5.48 -1.13 10.83
N LEU A 4 4.88 0.04 10.58
CA LEU A 4 4.41 0.94 11.64
C LEU A 4 3.17 0.35 12.31
N PHE A 5 2.23 -0.20 11.53
CA PHE A 5 1.09 -0.95 12.06
C PHE A 5 1.52 -2.17 12.88
N VAL A 6 2.59 -2.89 12.47
CA VAL A 6 3.17 -3.99 13.25
C VAL A 6 3.58 -3.49 14.63
N TYR A 7 4.41 -2.44 14.69
CA TYR A 7 4.91 -1.92 15.96
C TYR A 7 3.79 -1.35 16.84
N HIS A 8 2.82 -0.67 16.23
CA HIS A 8 1.69 -0.13 16.96
C HIS A 8 0.81 -1.25 17.54
N VAL A 9 0.48 -2.28 16.75
CA VAL A 9 -0.32 -3.43 17.22
C VAL A 9 0.44 -4.26 18.25
N GLU A 10 1.72 -4.56 18.01
CA GLU A 10 2.53 -5.31 18.96
C GLU A 10 2.76 -4.52 20.26
N GLY A 11 2.90 -3.20 20.19
CA GLY A 11 2.98 -2.31 21.34
C GLY A 11 1.69 -2.31 22.18
N LEU A 12 0.53 -2.22 21.52
CA LEU A 12 -0.78 -2.34 22.17
C LEU A 12 -1.01 -3.73 22.78
N GLN A 13 -0.52 -4.80 22.14
CA GLN A 13 -0.67 -6.18 22.65
C GLN A 13 0.25 -6.50 23.83
N LYS A 14 1.48 -5.96 23.85
CA LYS A 14 2.48 -6.23 24.90
C LYS A 14 2.40 -5.27 26.10
N ALA A 15 1.32 -4.49 26.21
CA ALA A 15 1.15 -3.41 27.20
C ALA A 15 2.26 -2.33 27.17
N GLY A 16 3.01 -2.22 26.07
CA GLY A 16 4.03 -1.19 25.87
C GLY A 16 3.47 0.14 25.35
N VAL A 17 2.23 0.13 24.86
CA VAL A 17 1.49 1.32 24.40
C VAL A 17 0.07 1.20 24.94
N GLU A 18 -0.42 2.27 25.57
CA GLU A 18 -1.81 2.38 26.00
C GLU A 18 -2.63 3.18 24.98
N ARG A 19 -3.90 2.82 24.79
CA ARG A 19 -4.79 3.58 23.91
C ARG A 19 -4.99 4.99 24.46
N GLY A 20 -4.78 5.99 23.63
CA GLY A 20 -4.83 7.40 24.03
C GLY A 20 -3.56 7.93 24.69
N SER A 21 -2.52 7.11 24.88
CA SER A 21 -1.20 7.59 25.30
C SER A 21 -0.54 8.47 24.22
N GLU A 22 0.46 9.27 24.62
CA GLU A 22 1.24 10.07 23.68
C GLU A 22 1.86 9.23 22.55
N MET A 23 2.28 8.00 22.87
CA MET A 23 2.85 7.07 21.90
C MET A 23 1.81 6.59 20.89
N ASP A 24 0.58 6.26 21.31
CA ASP A 24 -0.53 5.92 20.40
C ASP A 24 -0.86 7.10 19.47
N LEU A 25 -0.94 8.31 20.02
CA LEU A 25 -1.20 9.52 19.23
C LEU A 25 -0.10 9.79 18.19
N LEU A 26 1.16 9.59 18.57
CA LEU A 26 2.31 9.70 17.67
C LEU A 26 2.22 8.69 16.52
N PHE A 27 1.93 7.42 16.81
CA PHE A 27 1.74 6.40 15.78
C PHE A 27 0.59 6.76 14.84
N ARG A 28 -0.57 7.14 15.37
CA ARG A 28 -1.74 7.55 14.56
C ARG A 28 -1.42 8.74 13.65
N HIS A 29 -0.60 9.68 14.14
CA HIS A 29 -0.14 10.84 13.38
C HIS A 29 0.78 10.43 12.22
N GLN A 30 1.81 9.63 12.51
CA GLN A 30 2.75 9.12 11.50
C GLN A 30 2.04 8.27 10.44
N GLU A 31 1.14 7.39 10.85
CA GLU A 31 0.32 6.57 9.95
C GLU A 31 -0.54 7.44 9.02
N ARG A 32 -1.12 8.53 9.55
CA ARG A 32 -1.93 9.47 8.74
C ARG A 32 -1.08 10.20 7.72
N LEU A 33 0.06 10.74 8.14
CA LEU A 33 0.98 11.46 7.26
C LEU A 33 1.47 10.56 6.13
N LEU A 34 1.93 9.36 6.48
CA LEU A 34 2.39 8.41 5.49
C LEU A 34 1.28 8.04 4.50
N LEU A 35 0.07 7.74 4.98
CA LEU A 35 -1.03 7.35 4.12
C LEU A 35 -1.50 8.48 3.21
N ASN A 36 -1.84 9.64 3.78
CA ASN A 36 -2.49 10.72 3.03
C ASN A 36 -1.51 11.70 2.39
N ALA A 37 -0.34 11.96 2.99
CA ALA A 37 0.59 12.95 2.47
C ALA A 37 1.62 12.35 1.51
N ILE A 38 1.93 11.05 1.62
CA ILE A 38 2.95 10.40 0.78
C ILE A 38 2.32 9.40 -0.18
N MET A 39 1.60 8.41 0.33
CA MET A 39 1.07 7.34 -0.52
C MET A 39 -0.03 7.82 -1.46
N THR A 40 -1.01 8.56 -0.96
CA THR A 40 -2.14 8.99 -1.78
C THR A 40 -1.71 9.89 -2.95
N PRO A 41 -0.83 10.90 -2.78
CA PRO A 41 -0.33 11.68 -3.92
C PRO A 41 0.50 10.83 -4.90
N ALA A 42 1.32 9.90 -4.40
CA ALA A 42 2.10 9.00 -5.26
C ALA A 42 1.20 8.06 -6.07
N MET A 43 0.10 7.56 -5.48
CA MET A 43 -0.92 6.78 -6.18
C MET A 43 -1.58 7.61 -7.29
N TYR A 44 -1.99 8.85 -7.00
CA TYR A 44 -2.56 9.73 -8.02
C TYR A 44 -1.57 10.00 -9.16
N ALA A 45 -0.31 10.29 -8.84
CA ALA A 45 0.73 10.48 -9.85
C ALA A 45 0.88 9.23 -10.73
N THR A 46 0.88 8.03 -10.13
CA THR A 46 0.98 6.75 -10.85
C THR A 46 -0.17 6.56 -11.83
N TRP A 47 -1.41 6.85 -11.43
CA TRP A 47 -2.58 6.80 -12.31
C TRP A 47 -2.52 7.85 -13.42
N ILE A 48 -2.16 9.08 -13.08
CA ILE A 48 -2.06 10.19 -14.03
C ILE A 48 -1.03 9.87 -15.13
N PHE A 49 0.19 9.47 -14.76
CA PHE A 49 1.23 9.10 -15.72
C PHE A 49 0.90 7.81 -16.48
N GLY A 50 0.29 6.82 -15.82
CA GLY A 50 -0.15 5.58 -16.45
C GLY A 50 -1.21 5.83 -17.53
N LEU A 51 -2.21 6.66 -17.24
CA LEU A 51 -3.25 7.05 -18.20
C LEU A 51 -2.68 7.90 -19.35
N MET A 52 -1.78 8.84 -19.07
CA MET A 52 -1.08 9.60 -20.12
C MET A 52 -0.35 8.67 -21.09
N LEU A 53 0.33 7.64 -20.58
CA LEU A 53 1.00 6.64 -21.41
C LEU A 53 0.02 5.85 -22.28
N VAL A 54 -1.12 5.44 -21.71
CA VAL A 54 -2.20 4.73 -22.41
C VAL A 54 -2.82 5.58 -23.54
N PHE A 55 -2.97 6.88 -23.32
CA PHE A 55 -3.51 7.80 -24.32
C PHE A 55 -2.49 8.25 -25.37
N THR A 56 -1.21 7.89 -25.23
CA THR A 56 -0.19 8.26 -26.20
C THR A 56 -0.19 7.24 -27.36
N PRO A 57 -0.55 7.65 -28.60
CA PRO A 57 -0.65 6.72 -29.73
C PRO A 57 0.71 6.08 -30.04
N GLY A 58 0.69 4.79 -30.39
CA GLY A 58 1.89 4.07 -30.82
C GLY A 58 2.84 3.57 -29.72
N ILE A 59 2.54 3.85 -28.44
CA ILE A 59 3.35 3.36 -27.31
C ILE A 59 2.81 2.05 -26.73
N VAL A 60 1.49 1.89 -26.65
CA VAL A 60 0.85 0.71 -26.05
C VAL A 60 0.35 -0.23 -27.15
N GLY A 61 1.06 -1.35 -27.32
CA GLY A 61 0.59 -2.48 -28.10
C GLY A 61 -0.39 -3.32 -27.27
N TRP A 62 -1.70 -3.15 -27.49
CA TRP A 62 -2.73 -3.90 -26.74
C TRP A 62 -2.73 -5.42 -27.00
N THR A 63 -2.00 -5.85 -28.03
CA THR A 63 -1.75 -7.26 -28.37
C THR A 63 -0.66 -7.89 -27.50
N GLU A 64 0.16 -7.09 -26.81
CA GLU A 64 1.22 -7.56 -25.91
C GLU A 64 0.67 -7.79 -24.50
N ILE A 65 1.32 -8.63 -23.70
CA ILE A 65 0.85 -9.00 -22.35
C ILE A 65 1.26 -7.94 -21.32
N TRP A 66 2.41 -7.27 -21.52
CA TRP A 66 2.94 -6.32 -20.55
C TRP A 66 2.01 -5.15 -20.14
N PRO A 67 1.13 -4.56 -21.00
CA PRO A 67 0.23 -3.49 -20.58
C PRO A 67 -0.84 -4.01 -19.61
N TRP A 68 -1.37 -5.21 -19.86
CA TRP A 68 -2.34 -5.88 -18.99
C TRP A 68 -1.73 -6.26 -17.65
N ALA A 69 -0.51 -6.81 -17.65
CA ALA A 69 0.22 -7.13 -16.43
C ALA A 69 0.49 -5.88 -15.58
N LYS A 70 0.90 -4.77 -16.22
CA LYS A 70 1.12 -3.49 -15.55
C LYS A 70 -0.18 -2.91 -15.00
N ALA A 71 -1.27 -2.95 -15.76
CA ALA A 71 -2.58 -2.49 -15.31
C ALA A 71 -3.08 -3.28 -14.09
N ALA A 72 -2.98 -4.62 -14.13
CA ALA A 72 -3.34 -5.49 -13.02
C ALA A 72 -2.52 -5.17 -11.76
N ALA A 73 -1.22 -4.90 -11.91
CA ALA A 73 -0.36 -4.53 -10.79
C ALA A 73 -0.72 -3.15 -10.19
N VAL A 74 -1.01 -2.14 -11.01
CA VAL A 74 -1.44 -0.81 -10.55
C VAL A 74 -2.79 -0.89 -9.81
N ILE A 75 -3.73 -1.67 -10.35
CA ILE A 75 -5.03 -1.92 -9.71
C ILE A 75 -4.84 -2.65 -8.37
N GLY A 76 -4.00 -3.69 -8.34
CA GLY A 76 -3.68 -4.44 -7.12
C GLY A 76 -3.05 -3.55 -6.03
N MET A 77 -2.10 -2.70 -6.42
CA MET A 77 -1.49 -1.72 -5.51
C MET A 77 -2.50 -0.68 -5.00
N THR A 78 -3.43 -0.25 -5.85
CA THR A 78 -4.52 0.66 -5.48
C THR A 78 -5.46 0.01 -4.47
N ALA A 79 -5.89 -1.22 -4.72
CA ALA A 79 -6.72 -1.99 -3.78
C ALA A 79 -6.01 -2.18 -2.42
N PHE A 80 -4.71 -2.47 -2.45
CA PHE A 80 -3.90 -2.58 -1.24
C PHE A 80 -3.81 -1.24 -0.47
N HIS A 81 -3.65 -0.12 -1.17
CA HIS A 81 -3.67 1.21 -0.54
C HIS A 81 -4.99 1.47 0.20
N TYR A 82 -6.14 1.18 -0.43
CA TYR A 82 -7.44 1.31 0.23
C TYR A 82 -7.59 0.35 1.41
N TRP A 83 -7.12 -0.89 1.29
CA TRP A 83 -7.12 -1.83 2.40
C TRP A 83 -6.32 -1.29 3.60
N LEU A 84 -5.14 -0.69 3.38
CA LEU A 84 -4.36 -0.04 4.45
C LEU A 84 -5.13 1.12 5.10
N ALA A 85 -5.90 1.90 4.32
CA ALA A 85 -6.72 2.99 4.84
C ALA A 85 -7.82 2.45 5.78
N VAL A 86 -8.49 1.37 5.37
CA VAL A 86 -9.50 0.68 6.20
C VAL A 86 -8.87 0.12 7.47
N GLN A 87 -7.71 -0.53 7.38
CA GLN A 87 -7.03 -1.06 8.56
C GLN A 87 -6.61 0.03 9.54
N ARG A 88 -6.13 1.18 9.03
CA ARG A 88 -5.82 2.34 9.86
C ARG A 88 -7.06 2.82 10.62
N LEU A 89 -8.20 2.94 9.95
CA LEU A 89 -9.45 3.37 10.58
C LEU A 89 -9.87 2.37 11.67
N ALA A 90 -9.83 1.08 11.37
CA ALA A 90 -10.13 0.03 12.34
C ALA A 90 -9.18 0.07 13.56
N LEU A 91 -7.91 0.42 13.36
CA LEU A 91 -6.93 0.58 14.42
C LEU A 91 -7.25 1.77 15.33
N VAL A 92 -7.56 2.93 14.74
CA VAL A 92 -7.91 4.17 15.45
C VAL A 92 -9.19 4.01 16.28
N GLU A 93 -10.17 3.30 15.75
CA GLU A 93 -11.45 2.98 16.43
C GLU A 93 -11.32 1.83 17.43
N GLY A 94 -10.15 1.20 17.52
CA GLY A 94 -9.91 0.07 18.41
C GLY A 94 -10.61 -1.23 18.01
N ARG A 95 -11.15 -1.30 16.78
CA ARG A 95 -11.79 -2.46 16.16
C ARG A 95 -10.83 -3.33 15.34
N ASN A 96 -9.52 -3.08 15.43
CA ASN A 96 -8.54 -3.87 14.70
C ASN A 96 -8.59 -5.35 15.12
N ARG A 97 -8.74 -6.24 14.13
CA ARG A 97 -8.79 -7.70 14.29
C ARG A 97 -7.50 -8.38 13.81
N LEU A 98 -6.58 -7.63 13.22
CA LEU A 98 -5.35 -8.15 12.64
C LEU A 98 -4.19 -8.11 13.65
N THR A 99 -3.40 -9.18 13.64
CA THR A 99 -2.21 -9.35 14.47
C THR A 99 -0.97 -8.74 13.82
N GLY A 100 0.08 -8.45 14.62
CA GLY A 100 1.37 -7.97 14.10
C GLY A 100 2.00 -8.91 13.05
N ARG A 101 1.76 -10.22 13.13
CA ARG A 101 2.20 -11.18 12.09
C ARG A 101 1.51 -10.94 10.75
N GLN A 102 0.20 -10.68 10.75
CA GLN A 102 -0.55 -10.39 9.52
C GLN A 102 -0.11 -9.08 8.88
N TYR A 103 0.18 -8.04 9.69
CA TYR A 103 0.74 -6.80 9.16
C TYR A 103 2.17 -6.97 8.62
N ARG A 104 2.99 -7.88 9.17
CA ARG A 104 4.29 -8.22 8.58
C ARG A 104 4.14 -8.85 7.20
N MET A 105 3.23 -9.81 7.04
CA MET A 105 2.95 -10.41 5.73
C MET A 105 2.45 -9.37 4.72
N ALA A 106 1.60 -8.44 5.16
CA ALA A 106 1.17 -7.33 4.32
C ALA A 106 2.33 -6.42 3.87
N ASN A 107 3.46 -6.39 4.61
CA ASN A 107 4.66 -5.64 4.22
C ASN A 107 5.43 -6.26 3.05
N GLU A 108 5.21 -7.55 2.77
CA GLU A 108 5.87 -8.25 1.67
C GLU A 108 5.11 -8.05 0.35
N LEU A 109 3.83 -7.70 0.41
CA LEU A 109 2.98 -7.50 -0.75
C LEU A 109 3.55 -6.45 -1.74
N PRO A 110 4.05 -5.27 -1.31
CA PRO A 110 4.70 -4.33 -2.22
C PRO A 110 5.92 -4.91 -2.93
N THR A 111 6.71 -5.75 -2.25
CA THR A 111 7.89 -6.40 -2.84
C THR A 111 7.48 -7.41 -3.90
N VAL A 112 6.42 -8.18 -3.66
CA VAL A 112 5.86 -9.11 -4.65
C VAL A 112 5.38 -8.36 -5.89
N PHE A 113 4.61 -7.27 -5.72
CA PHE A 113 4.20 -6.43 -6.85
C PHE A 113 5.38 -5.84 -7.60
N MET A 114 6.43 -5.38 -6.91
CA MET A 114 7.64 -4.87 -7.54
C MET A 114 8.30 -5.92 -8.44
N ILE A 115 8.45 -7.16 -7.95
CA ILE A 115 9.02 -8.26 -8.74
C ILE A 115 8.18 -8.54 -9.99
N VAL A 116 6.86 -8.63 -9.83
CA VAL A 116 5.93 -8.88 -10.95
C VAL A 116 6.00 -7.76 -11.99
N ILE A 117 5.98 -6.49 -11.57
CA ILE A 117 6.06 -5.34 -12.48
C ILE A 117 7.39 -5.33 -13.23
N VAL A 118 8.51 -5.60 -12.56
CA VAL A 118 9.84 -5.62 -13.16
C VAL A 118 9.96 -6.75 -14.18
N LEU A 119 9.53 -7.97 -13.82
CA LEU A 119 9.55 -9.11 -14.74
C LEU A 119 8.66 -8.88 -15.96
N ALA A 120 7.46 -8.30 -15.77
CA ALA A 120 6.56 -7.97 -16.88
C ALA A 120 7.21 -6.98 -17.88
N VAL A 121 8.00 -6.02 -17.39
CA VAL A 121 8.70 -5.03 -18.24
C VAL A 121 9.95 -5.62 -18.91
N ILE A 122 10.74 -6.42 -18.19
CA ILE A 122 12.02 -6.95 -18.69
C ILE A 122 11.78 -8.07 -19.69
N VAL A 123 10.91 -9.01 -19.36
CA VAL A 123 10.70 -10.20 -20.21
C VAL A 123 9.90 -9.83 -21.46
N ARG A 124 9.23 -8.66 -21.48
CA ARG A 124 8.42 -8.15 -22.60
C ARG A 124 7.63 -9.28 -23.28
N PHE A 125 6.83 -9.99 -22.50
CA PHE A 125 5.81 -10.88 -23.06
C PHE A 125 4.73 -10.07 -23.79
#